data_AF-A0A1Y6EFV4-F1
#
_entry.id   AF-A0A1Y6EFV4-F1
#
_cell.length_a   1.000
_cell.length_b   1.000
_cell.length_c   1.000
_cell.angle_alpha   90.00
_cell.angle_beta   90.00
_cell.angle_gamma   90.00
#
_symmetry.space_group_name_H-M   'P 1'
#
loop_
_entity.id
_entity.type
_entity.pdbx_description
1 polymer ?
#
loop_
_entity_poly.entity_id
_entity_poly.type
_entity_poly.pdbx_seq_one_letter_code
_entity_poly.pdbx_strand_id
1 'polypeptide(L)'
;MHLLNPLSITSADEIDPDRPLQLGPYILGQEAAAEASRIINGGEFETQIALNQKIVKEPFFWSIMHRSEGYAEIFALPSELSTSLSTATEIAIVRAVAALEPDHHHYIFEGGIQVSMGPPNSFNQFNKIVDFIGPPAVGNSSLYRSSTEAIISDDIGNLLTQTAIHCFKNSFFSSPLKFRFLELYRVMEARFLADIKAKLLDNFDSGPSAALGDATAALRSELKQLGNLADQEPAIFEECWTVLDRMKNTNRFVAALFRNIQRKGHASGAKYQTGAALIYQTRCAIVHAGEKDMIFESFDDAEAALEAVLPSVERASLLLVGIELL
;
A
#
# COMPACT_ATOMS: atom_id res chain seq x y z
N MET A 1 -8.79 -32.56 -13.97
CA MET A 1 -8.61 -31.12 -13.74
C MET A 1 -9.77 -30.62 -12.91
N HIS A 2 -9.53 -29.91 -11.81
CA HIS A 2 -10.57 -29.62 -10.81
C HIS A 2 -11.69 -28.69 -11.30
N LEU A 3 -11.42 -27.87 -12.32
CA LEU A 3 -12.38 -26.89 -12.87
C LEU A 3 -13.57 -27.50 -13.65
N LEU A 4 -13.49 -28.74 -14.15
CA LEU A 4 -14.56 -29.32 -14.99
C LEU A 4 -15.88 -29.51 -14.25
N ASN A 5 -15.82 -30.01 -13.01
CA ASN A 5 -16.99 -30.29 -12.19
C ASN A 5 -17.80 -29.03 -11.84
N PRO A 6 -17.21 -27.95 -11.28
CA PRO A 6 -17.94 -26.72 -10.97
C PRO A 6 -18.46 -25.97 -12.21
N LEU A 7 -17.93 -26.27 -13.40
CA LEU A 7 -18.45 -25.78 -14.68
C LEU A 7 -19.58 -26.64 -15.27
N SER A 8 -19.85 -27.83 -14.71
CA SER A 8 -20.83 -28.79 -15.22
C SER A 8 -20.60 -29.20 -16.69
N ILE A 9 -19.33 -29.30 -17.10
CA ILE A 9 -18.93 -29.70 -18.47
C ILE A 9 -18.07 -30.97 -18.45
N THR A 10 -18.00 -31.66 -19.58
CA THR A 10 -17.20 -32.89 -19.72
C THR A 10 -15.91 -32.70 -20.52
N SER A 11 -15.83 -31.63 -21.32
CA SER A 11 -14.70 -31.36 -22.22
C SER A 11 -14.48 -29.86 -22.45
N ALA A 12 -13.28 -29.49 -22.94
CA ALA A 12 -12.91 -28.11 -23.24
C ALA A 12 -13.77 -27.46 -24.34
N ASP A 13 -14.23 -28.27 -25.30
CA ASP A 13 -15.03 -27.84 -26.45
C ASP A 13 -16.41 -27.30 -26.06
N GLU A 14 -16.83 -27.51 -24.81
CA GLU A 14 -18.10 -27.01 -24.26
C GLU A 14 -18.01 -25.58 -23.71
N ILE A 15 -16.81 -25.00 -23.58
CA ILE A 15 -16.63 -23.60 -23.18
C ILE A 15 -16.61 -22.72 -24.42
N ASP A 16 -17.61 -21.85 -24.56
CA ASP A 16 -17.59 -20.73 -25.50
C ASP A 16 -16.86 -19.54 -24.84
N PRO A 17 -15.63 -19.19 -25.26
CA PRO A 17 -14.86 -18.10 -24.65
C PRO A 17 -15.46 -16.71 -24.92
N ASP A 18 -16.39 -16.60 -25.87
CA ASP A 18 -17.06 -15.33 -26.22
C ASP A 18 -18.38 -15.13 -25.46
N ARG A 19 -18.69 -16.01 -24.48
CA ARG A 19 -19.91 -15.92 -23.66
C ARG A 19 -19.60 -15.91 -22.18
N PRO A 20 -20.49 -15.34 -21.35
CA PRO A 20 -20.39 -15.46 -19.91
C PRO A 20 -20.30 -16.91 -19.44
N LEU A 21 -19.44 -17.17 -18.47
CA LEU A 21 -19.16 -18.49 -17.91
C LEU A 21 -19.99 -18.71 -16.63
N GLN A 22 -20.76 -19.79 -16.58
CA GLN A 22 -21.36 -20.24 -15.32
C GLN A 22 -20.32 -21.04 -14.52
N LEU A 23 -19.94 -20.55 -13.34
CA LEU A 23 -19.02 -21.24 -12.43
C LEU A 23 -19.62 -21.29 -11.02
N GLY A 24 -20.12 -22.46 -10.61
CA GLY A 24 -20.83 -22.59 -9.34
C GLY A 24 -22.02 -21.62 -9.25
N PRO A 25 -22.12 -20.75 -8.23
CA PRO A 25 -23.19 -19.76 -8.11
C PRO A 25 -22.98 -18.50 -8.98
N TYR A 26 -21.81 -18.34 -9.61
CA TYR A 26 -21.45 -17.11 -10.30
C TYR A 26 -21.67 -17.20 -11.81
N ILE A 27 -22.07 -16.07 -12.40
CA ILE A 27 -22.00 -15.81 -13.84
C ILE A 27 -20.85 -14.83 -14.05
N LEU A 28 -19.78 -15.29 -14.68
CA LEU A 28 -18.55 -14.52 -14.90
C LEU A 28 -18.48 -14.02 -16.34
N GLY A 29 -17.71 -12.95 -16.59
CA GLY A 29 -17.54 -12.34 -17.89
C GLY A 29 -16.78 -13.20 -18.92
N GLN A 30 -16.62 -12.64 -20.12
CA GLN A 30 -15.97 -13.31 -21.26
C GLN A 30 -14.49 -13.58 -21.01
N GLU A 31 -13.80 -12.66 -20.34
CA GLU A 31 -12.37 -12.82 -20.04
C GLU A 31 -12.13 -13.96 -19.04
N ALA A 32 -13.06 -14.18 -18.10
CA ALA A 32 -13.04 -15.35 -17.23
C ALA A 32 -13.36 -16.65 -17.98
N ALA A 33 -14.27 -16.60 -18.97
CA ALA A 33 -14.54 -17.73 -19.87
C ALA A 33 -13.30 -18.12 -20.70
N ALA A 34 -12.63 -17.11 -21.27
CA ALA A 34 -11.39 -17.29 -22.01
C ALA A 34 -10.28 -17.86 -21.13
N GLU A 35 -10.14 -17.39 -19.89
CA GLU A 35 -9.18 -17.95 -18.94
C GLU A 35 -9.49 -19.40 -18.58
N ALA A 36 -10.77 -19.72 -18.33
CA ALA A 36 -11.20 -21.10 -18.07
C ALA A 36 -10.81 -22.00 -19.24
N SER A 37 -11.19 -21.63 -20.47
CA SER A 37 -10.84 -22.35 -21.70
C SER A 37 -9.32 -22.54 -21.83
N ARG A 38 -8.53 -21.50 -21.59
CA ARG A 38 -7.06 -21.56 -21.62
C ARG A 38 -6.51 -22.60 -20.64
N ILE A 39 -6.99 -22.60 -19.39
CA ILE A 39 -6.57 -23.54 -18.35
C ILE A 39 -6.96 -24.98 -18.73
N ILE A 40 -8.19 -25.20 -19.23
CA ILE A 40 -8.65 -26.55 -19.63
C ILE A 40 -7.78 -27.12 -20.75
N ASN A 41 -7.34 -26.26 -21.66
CA ASN A 41 -6.47 -26.62 -22.77
C ASN A 41 -4.98 -26.74 -22.38
N GLY A 42 -4.66 -26.77 -21.08
CA GLY A 42 -3.31 -27.00 -20.57
C GLY A 42 -2.44 -25.75 -20.48
N GLY A 43 -3.03 -24.55 -20.51
CA GLY A 43 -2.31 -23.32 -20.25
C GLY A 43 -1.76 -23.24 -18.82
N GLU A 44 -0.55 -22.71 -18.67
CA GLU A 44 0.10 -22.57 -17.36
C GLU A 44 -0.62 -21.55 -16.47
N PHE A 45 -0.73 -21.85 -15.18
CA PHE A 45 -1.27 -20.96 -14.17
C PHE A 45 -0.68 -21.35 -12.81
N GLU A 46 -0.79 -20.45 -11.83
CA GLU A 46 -0.29 -20.72 -10.50
C GLU A 46 -1.17 -21.71 -9.75
N THR A 47 -0.56 -22.73 -9.16
CA THR A 47 -1.27 -23.79 -8.41
C THR A 47 -1.04 -23.70 -6.91
N GLN A 48 -0.07 -22.91 -6.44
CA GLN A 48 0.13 -22.66 -5.03
C GLN A 48 -0.94 -21.69 -4.53
N ILE A 49 -1.79 -22.17 -3.64
CA ILE A 49 -2.91 -21.43 -3.08
C ILE A 49 -2.92 -21.51 -1.56
N ALA A 50 -3.17 -20.38 -0.91
CA ALA A 50 -3.38 -20.28 0.53
C ALA A 50 -4.76 -19.67 0.81
N LEU A 51 -5.50 -20.28 1.72
CA LEU A 51 -6.82 -19.84 2.16
C LEU A 51 -6.73 -19.34 3.60
N ASN A 52 -7.12 -18.09 3.84
CA ASN A 52 -7.12 -17.48 5.16
C ASN A 52 -8.51 -16.94 5.49
N GLN A 53 -9.03 -17.27 6.66
CA GLN A 53 -10.31 -16.70 7.11
C GLN A 53 -10.16 -15.19 7.30
N LYS A 54 -11.08 -14.43 6.72
CA LYS A 54 -11.09 -12.97 6.82
C LYS A 54 -12.50 -12.44 6.79
N ILE A 55 -12.80 -11.49 7.67
CA ILE A 55 -14.06 -10.75 7.59
C ILE A 55 -13.95 -9.78 6.41
N VAL A 56 -14.61 -10.12 5.31
CA VAL A 56 -14.62 -9.34 4.08
C VAL A 56 -15.97 -8.64 3.96
N LYS A 57 -15.97 -7.31 3.94
CA LYS A 57 -17.18 -6.52 3.76
C LYS A 57 -17.50 -6.26 2.29
N GLU A 58 -16.46 -6.19 1.46
CA GLU A 58 -16.54 -5.86 0.04
C GLU A 58 -15.47 -6.65 -0.72
N PRO A 59 -15.72 -7.02 -1.97
CA PRO A 59 -14.73 -7.73 -2.76
C PRO A 59 -13.50 -6.86 -3.01
N PHE A 60 -12.32 -7.47 -2.98
CA PHE A 60 -11.07 -6.82 -3.37
C PHE A 60 -10.17 -7.77 -4.13
N PHE A 61 -9.24 -7.20 -4.91
CA PHE A 61 -8.23 -7.91 -5.65
C PHE A 61 -6.93 -7.11 -5.66
N TRP A 62 -5.81 -7.81 -5.55
CA TRP A 62 -4.45 -7.32 -5.65
C TRP A 62 -3.63 -8.23 -6.54
N SER A 63 -2.96 -7.64 -7.52
CA SER A 63 -1.90 -8.24 -8.32
C SER A 63 -0.56 -7.77 -7.75
N ILE A 64 0.33 -8.71 -7.45
CA ILE A 64 1.58 -8.46 -6.73
C ILE A 64 2.74 -8.95 -7.59
N MET A 65 3.66 -8.04 -7.91
CA MET A 65 4.89 -8.35 -8.61
C MET A 65 6.07 -8.20 -7.66
N HIS A 66 6.62 -9.32 -7.18
CA HIS A 66 7.85 -9.30 -6.41
C HIS A 66 9.06 -9.29 -7.34
N ARG A 67 10.02 -8.39 -7.10
CA ARG A 67 11.16 -8.17 -8.00
C ARG A 67 12.03 -9.43 -8.18
N SER A 68 12.23 -10.24 -7.13
CA SER A 68 12.91 -11.55 -7.21
C SER A 68 12.02 -12.79 -7.13
N GLU A 69 10.94 -12.77 -6.35
CA GLU A 69 10.16 -13.98 -5.99
C GLU A 69 8.99 -14.26 -6.96
N GLY A 70 8.80 -13.42 -7.97
CA GLY A 70 7.80 -13.61 -9.02
C GLY A 70 6.43 -13.03 -8.68
N TYR A 71 5.40 -13.63 -9.25
CA TYR A 71 4.04 -13.09 -9.27
C TYR A 71 3.14 -13.70 -8.18
N ALA A 72 2.19 -12.92 -7.67
CA ALA A 72 1.11 -13.39 -6.83
C ALA A 72 -0.17 -12.59 -7.01
N GLU A 73 -1.28 -13.19 -6.62
CA GLU A 73 -2.61 -12.58 -6.55
C GLU A 73 -3.17 -12.74 -5.14
N ILE A 74 -3.81 -11.71 -4.60
CA ILE A 74 -4.59 -11.80 -3.37
C ILE A 74 -5.98 -11.23 -3.65
N PHE A 75 -7.02 -12.01 -3.38
CA PHE A 75 -8.39 -11.52 -3.48
C PHE A 75 -9.23 -12.06 -2.35
N ALA A 76 -10.38 -11.43 -2.12
CA ALA A 76 -11.37 -11.98 -1.21
C ALA A 76 -12.77 -11.52 -1.61
N LEU A 77 -13.76 -12.34 -1.27
CA LEU A 77 -15.17 -12.08 -1.52
C LEU A 77 -15.92 -12.00 -0.19
N PRO A 78 -16.90 -11.09 -0.03
CA PRO A 78 -17.81 -11.13 1.11
C PRO A 78 -18.72 -12.36 1.01
N SER A 79 -19.23 -12.84 2.14
CA SER A 79 -20.18 -13.96 2.15
C SER A 79 -21.52 -13.63 1.48
N GLU A 80 -21.88 -12.35 1.48
CA GLU A 80 -23.03 -11.83 0.75
C GLU A 80 -22.55 -10.85 -0.32
N LEU A 81 -22.52 -11.32 -1.57
CA LEU A 81 -22.11 -10.49 -2.70
C LEU A 81 -23.25 -9.57 -3.13
N SER A 82 -23.09 -8.27 -2.90
CA SER A 82 -24.08 -7.23 -3.25
C SER A 82 -23.69 -6.37 -4.47
N THR A 83 -22.48 -6.59 -5.00
CA THR A 83 -21.88 -5.78 -6.08
C THR A 83 -21.32 -6.67 -7.18
N SER A 84 -21.22 -6.13 -8.40
CA SER A 84 -20.55 -6.81 -9.50
C SER A 84 -19.06 -6.97 -9.23
N LEU A 85 -18.50 -8.11 -9.65
CA LEU A 85 -17.06 -8.37 -9.56
C LEU A 85 -16.32 -7.60 -10.64
N SER A 86 -15.04 -7.28 -10.39
CA SER A 86 -14.16 -6.80 -11.46
C SER A 86 -13.69 -7.98 -12.29
N THR A 87 -13.39 -7.74 -13.57
CA THR A 87 -12.84 -8.75 -14.48
C THR A 87 -11.62 -9.47 -13.88
N ALA A 88 -10.73 -8.74 -13.20
CA ALA A 88 -9.57 -9.33 -12.53
C ALA A 88 -9.96 -10.31 -11.40
N THR A 89 -10.95 -9.94 -10.57
CA THR A 89 -11.48 -10.86 -9.54
C THR A 89 -12.15 -12.08 -10.16
N GLU A 90 -12.91 -11.92 -11.25
CA GLU A 90 -13.54 -13.04 -11.95
C GLU A 90 -12.52 -14.04 -12.49
N ILE A 91 -11.46 -13.55 -13.14
CA ILE A 91 -10.32 -14.36 -13.61
C ILE A 91 -9.64 -15.07 -12.44
N ALA A 92 -9.42 -14.36 -11.31
CA ALA A 92 -8.79 -14.93 -10.13
C ALA A 92 -9.63 -16.05 -9.49
N ILE A 93 -10.96 -15.94 -9.51
CA ILE A 93 -11.87 -17.02 -9.05
C ILE A 93 -11.69 -18.27 -9.92
N VAL A 94 -11.63 -18.12 -11.25
CA VAL A 94 -11.43 -19.26 -12.18
C VAL A 94 -10.12 -19.97 -11.86
N ARG A 95 -9.02 -19.23 -11.69
CA ARG A 95 -7.70 -19.77 -11.33
C ARG A 95 -7.72 -20.48 -9.97
N ALA A 96 -8.33 -19.86 -8.96
CA ALA A 96 -8.42 -20.43 -7.63
C ALA A 96 -9.20 -21.75 -7.61
N VAL A 97 -10.34 -21.81 -8.30
CA VAL A 97 -11.14 -23.04 -8.42
C VAL A 97 -10.40 -24.11 -9.23
N ALA A 98 -9.62 -23.73 -10.24
CA ALA A 98 -8.80 -24.67 -10.99
C ALA A 98 -7.64 -25.26 -10.16
N ALA A 99 -7.07 -24.47 -9.24
CA ALA A 99 -5.97 -24.86 -8.37
C ALA A 99 -6.41 -25.70 -7.15
N LEU A 100 -7.64 -25.52 -6.68
CA LEU A 100 -8.16 -26.22 -5.49
C LEU A 100 -8.76 -27.59 -5.80
N GLU A 101 -8.56 -28.52 -4.87
CA GLU A 101 -9.32 -29.77 -4.84
C GLU A 101 -10.84 -29.52 -4.72
N PRO A 102 -11.71 -30.37 -5.30
CA PRO A 102 -13.14 -30.10 -5.42
C PRO A 102 -13.87 -29.92 -4.08
N ASP A 103 -13.40 -30.57 -3.02
CA ASP A 103 -13.93 -30.44 -1.67
C ASP A 103 -13.68 -29.06 -1.05
N HIS A 104 -12.72 -28.30 -1.56
CA HIS A 104 -12.40 -26.94 -1.11
C HIS A 104 -13.09 -25.83 -1.92
N HIS A 105 -13.81 -26.15 -3.00
CA HIS A 105 -14.45 -25.13 -3.85
C HIS A 105 -15.48 -24.26 -3.11
N HIS A 106 -16.15 -24.85 -2.12
CA HIS A 106 -17.13 -24.12 -1.29
C HIS A 106 -16.52 -22.90 -0.59
N TYR A 107 -15.24 -22.95 -0.20
CA TYR A 107 -14.53 -21.81 0.40
C TYR A 107 -14.44 -20.59 -0.51
N ILE A 108 -14.40 -20.81 -1.83
CA ILE A 108 -14.39 -19.72 -2.81
C ILE A 108 -15.82 -19.18 -3.02
N PHE A 109 -16.79 -20.09 -3.17
CA PHE A 109 -18.17 -19.74 -3.52
C PHE A 109 -18.98 -19.15 -2.36
N GLU A 110 -18.70 -19.54 -1.12
CA GLU A 110 -19.38 -19.01 0.07
C GLU A 110 -18.79 -17.69 0.57
N GLY A 111 -17.62 -17.27 0.06
CA GLY A 111 -16.93 -16.06 0.48
C GLY A 111 -16.44 -16.11 1.94
N GLY A 112 -16.04 -14.95 2.48
CA GLY A 112 -15.49 -14.83 3.85
C GLY A 112 -14.07 -15.40 4.00
N ILE A 113 -13.42 -15.69 2.88
CA ILE A 113 -12.06 -16.20 2.81
C ILE A 113 -11.25 -15.29 1.89
N GLN A 114 -10.05 -14.97 2.35
CA GLN A 114 -9.01 -14.40 1.54
C GLN A 114 -8.22 -15.52 0.89
N VAL A 115 -8.06 -15.40 -0.43
CA VAL A 115 -7.34 -16.32 -1.27
C VAL A 115 -6.05 -15.64 -1.71
N SER A 116 -4.93 -16.31 -1.51
CA SER A 116 -3.62 -15.88 -2.03
C SER A 116 -3.09 -16.96 -2.97
N MET A 117 -2.77 -16.59 -4.20
CA MET A 117 -2.19 -17.47 -5.22
C MET A 117 -0.78 -16.99 -5.55
N GLY A 118 0.20 -17.88 -5.56
CA GLY A 118 1.61 -17.53 -5.80
C GLY A 118 2.56 -18.25 -4.86
N PRO A 119 3.88 -18.16 -5.10
CA PRO A 119 4.88 -18.52 -4.12
C PRO A 119 4.67 -17.71 -2.82
N PRO A 120 4.63 -18.31 -1.62
CA PRO A 120 4.38 -17.55 -0.39
C PRO A 120 5.31 -16.35 -0.18
N ASN A 121 6.57 -16.47 -0.60
CA ASN A 121 7.54 -15.38 -0.49
C ASN A 121 7.16 -14.12 -1.29
N SER A 122 6.45 -14.25 -2.41
CA SER A 122 6.10 -13.11 -3.25
C SER A 122 5.02 -12.22 -2.64
N PHE A 123 4.19 -12.74 -1.71
CA PHE A 123 3.09 -11.99 -1.13
C PHE A 123 3.07 -11.90 0.41
N ASN A 124 3.82 -12.74 1.15
CA ASN A 124 3.72 -12.84 2.62
C ASN A 124 3.86 -11.50 3.36
N GLN A 125 4.74 -10.60 2.91
CA GLN A 125 4.94 -9.30 3.56
C GLN A 125 3.80 -8.33 3.24
N PHE A 126 3.37 -8.27 1.98
CA PHE A 126 2.24 -7.43 1.56
C PHE A 126 0.92 -7.92 2.18
N ASN A 127 0.77 -9.23 2.37
CA ASN A 127 -0.41 -9.82 2.98
C ASN A 127 -0.71 -9.26 4.38
N LYS A 128 0.33 -8.97 5.16
CA LYS A 128 0.19 -8.34 6.49
C LYS A 128 -0.49 -6.98 6.43
N ILE A 129 -0.35 -6.26 5.32
CA ILE A 129 -1.01 -4.98 5.08
C ILE A 129 -2.44 -5.22 4.62
N VAL A 130 -2.62 -6.11 3.64
CA VAL A 130 -3.93 -6.49 3.11
C VAL A 130 -4.89 -6.89 4.22
N ASP A 131 -4.43 -7.59 5.25
CA ASP A 131 -5.22 -8.03 6.42
C ASP A 131 -6.03 -6.91 7.10
N PHE A 132 -5.58 -5.66 7.06
CA PHE A 132 -6.28 -4.52 7.66
C PHE A 132 -6.75 -3.46 6.67
N ILE A 133 -6.54 -3.64 5.36
CA ILE A 133 -7.08 -2.71 4.35
C ILE A 133 -8.61 -2.77 4.39
N GLY A 134 -9.22 -1.60 4.55
CA GLY A 134 -10.65 -1.38 4.49
C GLY A 134 -10.95 0.11 4.28
N PRO A 135 -12.22 0.52 4.37
CA PRO A 135 -12.56 1.95 4.32
C PRO A 135 -11.82 2.71 5.45
N PRO A 136 -11.00 3.73 5.14
CA PRO A 136 -10.38 4.55 6.17
C PRO A 136 -11.44 5.34 6.94
N ALA A 137 -11.21 5.58 8.22
CA ALA A 137 -12.13 6.34 9.09
C ALA A 137 -12.33 7.79 8.62
N VAL A 138 -11.31 8.40 8.01
CA VAL A 138 -11.31 9.74 7.45
C VAL A 138 -10.40 9.83 6.23
N GLY A 139 -10.80 10.64 5.26
CA GLY A 139 -10.08 10.91 4.02
C GLY A 139 -9.93 9.73 3.07
N ASN A 140 -9.16 9.91 1.98
CA ASN A 140 -8.95 8.89 0.95
C ASN A 140 -7.68 8.06 1.15
N SER A 141 -7.62 6.83 0.62
CA SER A 141 -6.44 5.95 0.69
C SER A 141 -6.12 5.38 -0.70
N SER A 142 -4.85 5.41 -1.08
CA SER A 142 -4.30 4.76 -2.27
C SER A 142 -4.35 3.22 -2.18
N LEU A 143 -4.35 2.67 -0.97
CA LEU A 143 -4.53 1.24 -0.71
C LEU A 143 -6.00 0.78 -0.75
N TYR A 144 -6.96 1.70 -0.67
CA TYR A 144 -8.38 1.34 -0.68
C TYR A 144 -9.08 1.88 -1.93
N ARG A 145 -9.54 0.97 -2.80
CA ARG A 145 -10.28 1.27 -4.05
C ARG A 145 -9.56 2.15 -5.08
N SER A 146 -8.28 2.47 -4.88
CA SER A 146 -7.54 3.35 -5.79
C SER A 146 -6.52 2.61 -6.65
N SER A 147 -5.84 1.61 -6.08
CA SER A 147 -4.84 0.78 -6.77
C SER A 147 -5.16 -0.68 -6.50
N THR A 148 -4.88 -1.55 -7.47
CA THR A 148 -5.02 -3.01 -7.36
C THR A 148 -3.74 -3.74 -7.73
N GLU A 149 -2.64 -3.00 -7.93
CA GLU A 149 -1.36 -3.52 -8.36
C GLU A 149 -0.26 -2.99 -7.43
N ALA A 150 0.65 -3.88 -7.02
CA ALA A 150 1.78 -3.54 -6.17
C ALA A 150 3.07 -4.20 -6.68
N ILE A 151 4.16 -3.45 -6.72
CA ILE A 151 5.52 -3.97 -6.91
C ILE A 151 6.22 -4.04 -5.55
N ILE A 152 6.77 -5.22 -5.23
CA ILE A 152 7.45 -5.49 -3.97
C ILE A 152 8.95 -5.60 -4.20
N SER A 153 9.71 -4.82 -3.44
CA SER A 153 11.18 -4.85 -3.43
C SER A 153 11.75 -6.12 -2.77
N ASP A 154 12.99 -6.47 -3.12
CA ASP A 154 13.65 -7.67 -2.60
C ASP A 154 14.01 -7.57 -1.12
N ASP A 155 14.17 -6.36 -0.59
CA ASP A 155 14.57 -6.08 0.78
C ASP A 155 13.37 -5.69 1.68
N ILE A 156 12.13 -5.82 1.20
CA ILE A 156 10.92 -5.46 1.95
C ILE A 156 10.91 -6.01 3.38
N GLY A 157 11.41 -7.22 3.63
CA GLY A 157 11.47 -7.78 4.99
C GLY A 157 12.34 -6.96 5.95
N ASN A 158 13.42 -6.36 5.45
CA ASN A 158 14.29 -5.46 6.21
C ASN A 158 13.67 -4.06 6.36
N LEU A 159 12.95 -3.58 5.34
CA LEU A 159 12.36 -2.24 5.31
C LEU A 159 11.04 -2.15 6.08
N LEU A 160 10.18 -3.16 5.93
CA LEU A 160 8.85 -3.27 6.53
C LEU A 160 8.93 -3.84 7.94
N THR A 161 9.12 -2.94 8.90
CA THR A 161 9.15 -3.30 10.32
C THR A 161 7.74 -3.49 10.91
N GLN A 162 7.65 -4.17 12.06
CA GLN A 162 6.38 -4.26 12.81
C GLN A 162 5.82 -2.88 13.20
N THR A 163 6.69 -1.91 13.45
CA THR A 163 6.29 -0.52 13.70
C THR A 163 5.60 0.08 12.48
N ALA A 164 6.15 -0.09 11.27
CA ALA A 164 5.52 0.39 10.04
C ALA A 164 4.15 -0.25 9.82
N ILE A 165 4.03 -1.57 10.00
CA ILE A 165 2.75 -2.30 9.88
C ILE A 165 1.72 -1.75 10.88
N HIS A 166 2.12 -1.53 12.14
CA HIS A 166 1.24 -0.97 13.15
C HIS A 166 0.77 0.45 12.80
N CYS A 167 1.67 1.29 12.31
CA CYS A 167 1.35 2.65 11.87
C CYS A 167 0.41 2.65 10.66
N PHE A 168 0.65 1.81 9.64
CA PHE A 168 -0.30 1.66 8.54
C PHE A 168 -1.68 1.24 9.02
N LYS A 169 -1.76 0.20 9.85
CA LYS A 169 -3.01 -0.25 10.44
C LYS A 169 -3.73 0.88 11.18
N ASN A 170 -3.03 1.58 12.07
CA ASN A 170 -3.61 2.68 12.84
C ASN A 170 -4.08 3.83 11.95
N SER A 171 -3.41 4.07 10.82
CA SER A 171 -3.80 5.14 9.90
C SER A 171 -5.23 4.95 9.36
N PHE A 172 -5.68 3.70 9.15
CA PHE A 172 -7.05 3.41 8.71
C PHE A 172 -8.11 3.66 9.79
N PHE A 173 -7.74 3.61 11.06
CA PHE A 173 -8.67 3.76 12.19
C PHE A 173 -8.56 5.11 12.92
N SER A 174 -7.56 5.92 12.56
CA SER A 174 -7.31 7.21 13.22
C SER A 174 -8.20 8.32 12.67
N SER A 175 -8.74 9.14 13.58
CA SER A 175 -9.52 10.33 13.28
C SER A 175 -9.31 11.37 14.39
N PRO A 176 -9.26 12.69 14.10
CA PRO A 176 -9.43 13.35 12.78
C PRO A 176 -8.23 13.18 11.84
N LEU A 177 -8.33 13.73 10.63
CA LEU A 177 -7.39 13.54 9.51
C LEU A 177 -5.92 13.79 9.87
N LYS A 178 -5.65 14.77 10.74
CA LYS A 178 -4.31 15.07 11.25
C LYS A 178 -3.64 13.88 11.97
N PHE A 179 -4.41 13.04 12.68
CA PHE A 179 -3.85 11.85 13.33
C PHE A 179 -3.54 10.74 12.33
N ARG A 180 -4.37 10.58 11.29
CA ARG A 180 -4.05 9.69 10.17
C ARG A 180 -2.76 10.12 9.46
N PHE A 181 -2.58 11.41 9.21
CA PHE A 181 -1.33 11.94 8.67
C PHE A 181 -0.13 11.61 9.56
N LEU A 182 -0.25 11.76 10.89
CA LEU A 182 0.83 11.42 11.81
C LEU A 182 1.16 9.92 11.81
N GLU A 183 0.19 9.02 11.68
CA GLU A 183 0.47 7.59 11.55
C GLU A 183 1.25 7.27 10.27
N LEU A 184 0.89 7.86 9.13
CA LEU A 184 1.67 7.69 7.89
C LEU A 184 3.07 8.30 8.00
N TYR A 185 3.20 9.45 8.67
CA TYR A 185 4.50 10.06 8.94
C TYR A 185 5.38 9.16 9.81
N ARG A 186 4.80 8.51 10.82
CA ARG A 186 5.51 7.56 11.69
C ARG A 186 6.06 6.35 10.95
N VAL A 187 5.46 5.95 9.83
CA VAL A 187 6.07 4.93 8.95
C VAL A 187 7.39 5.44 8.39
N MET A 188 7.44 6.68 7.90
CA MET A 188 8.67 7.32 7.41
C MET A 188 9.70 7.45 8.55
N GLU A 189 9.25 7.80 9.76
CA GLU A 189 10.10 7.84 10.96
C GLU A 189 10.70 6.47 11.28
N ALA A 190 9.86 5.43 11.31
CA ALA A 190 10.30 4.07 11.55
C ALA A 190 11.36 3.63 10.54
N ARG A 191 11.21 4.04 9.27
CA ARG A 191 12.16 3.70 8.21
C ARG A 191 13.53 4.34 8.42
N PHE A 192 13.61 5.66 8.62
CA PHE A 192 14.93 6.26 8.82
C PHE A 192 15.58 5.82 10.14
N LEU A 193 14.78 5.53 11.19
CA LEU A 193 15.30 4.99 12.45
C LEU A 193 15.88 3.59 12.25
N ALA A 194 15.24 2.76 11.41
CA ALA A 194 15.78 1.46 11.04
C ALA A 194 17.12 1.59 10.31
N ASP A 195 17.28 2.58 9.41
CA ASP A 195 18.55 2.85 8.73
C ASP A 195 19.66 3.32 9.66
N ILE A 196 19.33 4.20 10.61
CA ILE A 196 20.29 4.65 11.64
C ILE A 196 20.73 3.45 12.47
N LYS A 197 19.80 2.58 12.88
CA LYS A 197 20.09 1.38 13.65
C LYS A 197 20.97 0.40 12.87
N ALA A 198 20.65 0.12 11.61
CA ALA A 198 21.43 -0.79 10.77
C ALA A 198 22.88 -0.28 10.63
N LYS A 199 23.07 0.98 10.24
CA LYS A 199 24.40 1.59 10.12
C LYS A 199 25.17 1.62 11.43
N LEU A 200 24.50 1.84 12.57
CA LEU A 200 25.13 1.77 13.88
C LEU A 200 25.68 0.36 14.14
N LEU A 201 24.87 -0.68 13.92
CA LEU A 201 25.26 -2.07 14.17
C LEU A 201 26.41 -2.52 13.24
N ASP A 202 26.33 -2.18 11.95
CA ASP A 202 27.34 -2.57 10.96
C ASP A 202 28.73 -1.98 11.26
N ASN A 203 28.78 -0.80 11.88
CA ASN A 203 30.02 -0.08 12.17
C ASN A 203 30.45 -0.17 13.64
N PHE A 204 29.65 -0.79 14.51
CA PHE A 204 29.92 -0.77 15.94
C PHE A 204 31.21 -1.52 16.27
N ASP A 205 31.40 -2.71 15.73
CA ASP A 205 32.56 -3.56 16.06
C ASP A 205 33.89 -2.99 15.51
N SER A 206 33.84 -2.23 14.42
CA SER A 206 35.03 -1.63 13.81
C SER A 206 35.42 -0.28 14.44
N GLY A 207 34.47 0.43 15.06
CA GLY A 207 34.72 1.73 15.68
C GLY A 207 33.56 2.24 16.53
N PRO A 208 33.38 1.73 17.77
CA PRO A 208 32.18 1.98 18.57
C PRO A 208 31.90 3.48 18.81
N SER A 209 32.94 4.25 19.14
CA SER A 209 32.80 5.68 19.43
C SER A 209 32.41 6.50 18.20
N ALA A 210 32.93 6.14 17.02
CA ALA A 210 32.60 6.83 15.78
C ALA A 210 31.17 6.48 15.36
N ALA A 211 30.82 5.19 15.38
CA ALA A 211 29.48 4.71 15.04
C ALA A 211 28.39 5.34 15.93
N LEU A 212 28.62 5.43 17.24
CA LEU A 212 27.71 6.12 18.17
C LEU A 212 27.64 7.63 17.89
N GLY A 213 28.77 8.25 17.56
CA GLY A 213 28.84 9.67 17.18
C GLY A 213 27.99 9.97 15.95
N ASP A 214 28.12 9.14 14.90
CA ASP A 214 27.38 9.26 13.65
C ASP A 214 25.88 9.02 13.84
N ALA A 215 25.50 7.99 14.60
CA ALA A 215 24.11 7.73 14.94
C ALA A 215 23.48 8.89 15.73
N THR A 216 24.22 9.44 16.70
CA THR A 216 23.77 10.61 17.47
C THR A 216 23.62 11.83 16.58
N ALA A 217 24.57 12.07 15.66
CA ALA A 217 24.48 13.17 14.71
C ALA A 217 23.29 13.02 13.75
N ALA A 218 23.00 11.79 13.32
CA ALA A 218 21.85 11.48 12.47
C ALA A 218 20.52 11.79 13.18
N LEU A 219 20.39 11.44 14.45
CA LEU A 219 19.20 11.68 15.27
C LEU A 219 18.95 13.17 15.59
N ARG A 220 19.96 14.05 15.46
CA ARG A 220 19.82 15.48 15.75
C ARG A 220 18.97 16.25 14.75
N SER A 221 18.72 15.71 13.55
CA SER A 221 17.99 16.42 12.51
C SER A 221 17.07 15.48 11.71
N GLU A 222 15.84 15.35 12.17
CA GLU A 222 14.76 14.62 11.49
C GLU A 222 14.54 15.12 10.06
N LEU A 223 14.56 16.44 9.85
CA LEU A 223 14.46 17.04 8.53
C LEU A 223 15.58 16.60 7.58
N LYS A 224 16.82 16.47 8.09
CA LYS A 224 17.94 15.96 7.28
C LYS A 224 17.72 14.49 6.92
N GLN A 225 17.19 13.68 7.84
CA GLN A 225 16.88 12.28 7.55
C GLN A 225 15.81 12.16 6.47
N LEU A 226 14.74 12.94 6.58
CA LEU A 226 13.69 12.96 5.57
C LEU A 226 14.21 13.49 4.22
N GLY A 227 15.13 14.48 4.24
CA GLY A 227 15.83 14.94 3.04
C GLY A 227 16.64 13.84 2.37
N ASN A 228 17.40 13.05 3.13
CA ASN A 228 18.17 11.92 2.59
C ASN A 228 17.25 10.84 1.98
N LEU A 229 16.09 10.58 2.59
CA LEU A 229 15.10 9.67 2.01
C LEU A 229 14.53 10.23 0.70
N ALA A 230 14.30 11.54 0.65
CA ALA A 230 13.83 12.21 -0.57
C ALA A 230 14.89 12.23 -1.68
N ASP A 231 16.18 12.21 -1.35
CA ASP A 231 17.24 12.05 -2.34
C ASP A 231 17.22 10.64 -2.99
N GLN A 232 16.78 9.63 -2.25
CA GLN A 232 16.63 8.25 -2.75
C GLN A 232 15.37 8.08 -3.60
N GLU A 233 14.27 8.69 -3.16
CA GLU A 233 12.95 8.57 -3.80
C GLU A 233 12.39 9.94 -4.23
N PRO A 234 13.05 10.68 -5.16
CA PRO A 234 12.72 12.07 -5.43
C PRO A 234 11.32 12.26 -6.03
N ALA A 235 10.86 11.32 -6.86
CA ALA A 235 9.59 11.43 -7.56
C ALA A 235 8.40 11.56 -6.61
N ILE A 236 8.37 10.76 -5.52
CA ILE A 236 7.22 10.73 -4.62
C ILE A 236 7.13 11.96 -3.72
N PHE A 237 8.27 12.53 -3.33
CA PHE A 237 8.28 13.79 -2.59
C PHE A 237 8.02 14.99 -3.50
N GLU A 238 8.39 14.94 -4.79
CA GLU A 238 7.99 15.95 -5.77
C GLU A 238 6.48 15.93 -6.04
N GLU A 239 5.83 14.76 -5.97
CA GLU A 239 4.37 14.66 -6.03
C GLU A 239 3.71 15.39 -4.86
N CYS A 240 4.19 15.16 -3.63
CA CYS A 240 3.73 15.87 -2.44
C CYS A 240 3.90 17.39 -2.57
N TRP A 241 5.05 17.83 -3.10
CA TRP A 241 5.29 19.25 -3.42
C TRP A 241 4.27 19.76 -4.44
N THR A 242 4.02 19.02 -5.52
CA THR A 242 3.14 19.42 -6.62
C THR A 242 1.71 19.60 -6.15
N VAL A 243 1.21 18.68 -5.33
CA VAL A 243 -0.14 18.76 -4.74
C VAL A 243 -0.29 20.03 -3.91
N LEU A 244 0.67 20.30 -3.02
CA LEU A 244 0.62 21.47 -2.16
C LEU A 244 0.85 22.78 -2.94
N ASP A 245 1.77 22.82 -3.90
CA ASP A 245 2.05 24.02 -4.68
C ASP A 245 0.82 24.51 -5.46
N ARG A 246 -0.01 23.60 -5.98
CA ARG A 246 -1.30 23.93 -6.62
C ARG A 246 -2.28 24.65 -5.69
N MET A 247 -2.18 24.41 -4.38
CA MET A 247 -3.04 25.02 -3.36
C MET A 247 -2.43 26.29 -2.74
N LYS A 248 -1.15 26.59 -3.01
CA LYS A 248 -0.39 27.65 -2.34
C LYS A 248 -1.03 29.04 -2.41
N ASN A 249 -1.77 29.33 -3.48
CA ASN A 249 -2.42 30.64 -3.68
C ASN A 249 -3.86 30.69 -3.17
N THR A 250 -4.44 29.56 -2.77
CA THR A 250 -5.85 29.43 -2.36
C THR A 250 -6.03 28.90 -0.94
N ASN A 251 -4.99 28.29 -0.36
CA ASN A 251 -5.00 27.71 0.97
C ASN A 251 -4.00 28.41 1.89
N ARG A 252 -4.48 29.01 2.98
CA ARG A 252 -3.69 29.84 3.90
C ARG A 252 -2.66 29.02 4.67
N PHE A 253 -3.01 27.80 5.09
CA PHE A 253 -2.07 26.88 5.74
C PHE A 253 -0.90 26.54 4.80
N VAL A 254 -1.18 26.18 3.56
CA VAL A 254 -0.14 25.85 2.57
C VAL A 254 0.74 27.07 2.25
N ALA A 255 0.13 28.25 2.07
CA ALA A 255 0.90 29.49 1.90
C ALA A 255 1.84 29.76 3.10
N ALA A 256 1.40 29.47 4.32
CA ALA A 256 2.22 29.60 5.52
C ALA A 256 3.36 28.58 5.56
N LEU A 257 3.11 27.31 5.19
CA LEU A 257 4.13 26.27 5.07
C LEU A 257 5.27 26.71 4.13
N PHE A 258 4.95 27.14 2.91
CA PHE A 258 5.94 27.59 1.94
C PHE A 258 6.74 28.80 2.43
N ARG A 259 6.07 29.80 3.03
CA ARG A 259 6.75 30.97 3.61
C ARG A 259 7.71 30.57 4.73
N ASN A 260 7.31 29.62 5.58
CA ASN A 260 8.13 29.15 6.69
C ASN A 260 9.39 28.41 6.20
N ILE A 261 9.25 27.55 5.19
CA ILE A 261 10.39 26.83 4.58
C ILE A 261 11.38 27.81 3.95
N GLN A 262 10.90 28.81 3.23
CA GLN A 262 11.74 29.86 2.65
C GLN A 262 12.49 30.63 3.75
N ARG A 263 11.79 31.05 4.81
CA ARG A 263 12.38 31.78 5.94
C ARG A 263 13.46 30.97 6.67
N LYS A 264 13.26 29.66 6.83
CA LYS A 264 14.23 28.77 7.50
C LYS A 264 15.40 28.34 6.61
N GLY A 265 15.42 28.74 5.33
CA GLY A 265 16.47 28.35 4.39
C GLY A 265 16.44 26.86 4.04
N HIS A 266 15.29 26.19 4.24
CA HIS A 266 15.12 24.77 3.89
C HIS A 266 14.68 24.56 2.44
N ALA A 267 14.41 25.64 1.70
CA ALA A 267 14.24 25.60 0.25
C ALA A 267 15.62 25.45 -0.42
N SER A 268 16.08 24.22 -0.61
CA SER A 268 17.33 23.89 -1.29
C SER A 268 17.27 24.02 -2.83
N GLY A 269 16.16 24.53 -3.37
CA GLY A 269 15.92 24.73 -4.81
C GLY A 269 15.33 23.52 -5.52
N ALA A 270 15.57 22.29 -5.02
CA ALA A 270 14.93 21.09 -5.53
C ALA A 270 13.51 20.91 -4.99
N LYS A 271 12.56 20.54 -5.87
CA LYS A 271 11.15 20.37 -5.52
C LYS A 271 10.93 19.22 -4.53
N TYR A 272 11.57 18.07 -4.75
CA TYR A 272 11.43 16.91 -3.87
C TYR A 272 11.92 17.19 -2.44
N GLN A 273 13.06 17.88 -2.28
CA GLN A 273 13.57 18.29 -0.96
C GLN A 273 12.61 19.28 -0.28
N THR A 274 12.02 20.20 -1.06
CA THR A 274 10.96 21.09 -0.57
C THR A 274 9.71 20.30 -0.17
N GLY A 275 9.33 19.28 -0.92
CA GLY A 275 8.23 18.36 -0.62
C GLY A 275 8.43 17.63 0.72
N ALA A 276 9.60 17.05 0.94
CA ALA A 276 9.98 16.47 2.23
C ALA A 276 9.88 17.50 3.36
N ALA A 277 10.42 18.71 3.16
CA ALA A 277 10.33 19.77 4.15
C ALA A 277 8.88 20.20 4.46
N LEU A 278 7.99 20.21 3.45
CA LEU A 278 6.57 20.49 3.63
C LEU A 278 5.89 19.43 4.51
N ILE A 279 6.14 18.15 4.26
CA ILE A 279 5.60 17.06 5.09
C ILE A 279 6.09 17.19 6.54
N TYR A 280 7.39 17.41 6.75
CA TYR A 280 7.95 17.61 8.08
C TYR A 280 7.36 18.84 8.80
N GLN A 281 7.23 19.98 8.11
CA GLN A 281 6.63 21.18 8.72
C GLN A 281 5.14 20.98 9.03
N THR A 282 4.40 20.22 8.21
CA THR A 282 3.01 19.84 8.51
C THR A 282 2.94 19.01 9.79
N ARG A 283 3.80 18.01 9.94
CA ARG A 283 3.93 17.24 11.19
C ARG A 283 4.22 18.14 12.39
N CYS A 284 5.20 19.04 12.27
CA CYS A 284 5.51 20.01 13.33
C CYS A 284 4.30 20.88 13.69
N ALA A 285 3.53 21.34 12.70
CA ALA A 285 2.37 22.19 12.93
C ALA A 285 1.24 21.47 13.68
N ILE A 286 1.07 20.17 13.43
CA ILE A 286 0.08 19.32 14.09
C ILE A 286 0.49 19.01 15.54
N VAL A 287 1.77 18.70 15.79
CA VAL A 287 2.22 18.23 17.12
C VAL A 287 2.59 19.36 18.08
N HIS A 288 3.06 20.52 17.60
CA HIS A 288 3.54 21.61 18.44
C HIS A 288 2.51 22.73 18.55
N ALA A 289 1.37 22.42 19.17
CA ALA A 289 0.26 23.36 19.41
C ALA A 289 0.55 24.49 20.43
N GLY A 290 1.81 24.94 20.59
CA GLY A 290 2.11 25.97 21.60
C GLY A 290 3.46 26.66 21.62
N GLU A 291 4.52 26.17 20.93
CA GLU A 291 5.87 26.74 21.15
C GLU A 291 6.68 27.10 19.89
N LYS A 292 6.29 26.70 18.68
CA LYS A 292 7.09 26.96 17.46
C LYS A 292 6.26 27.27 16.22
N ASP A 293 6.37 28.52 15.77
CA ASP A 293 6.07 29.07 14.43
C ASP A 293 4.65 28.94 13.85
N MET A 294 4.02 27.77 13.85
CA MET A 294 2.77 27.52 13.13
C MET A 294 1.95 26.43 13.81
N ILE A 295 0.69 26.73 14.12
CA ILE A 295 -0.24 25.81 14.80
C ILE A 295 -1.30 25.40 13.78
N PHE A 296 -1.47 24.09 13.57
CA PHE A 296 -2.40 23.54 12.58
C PHE A 296 -3.83 24.07 12.77
N GLU A 297 -4.31 24.09 14.02
CA GLU A 297 -5.67 24.52 14.40
C GLU A 297 -5.93 26.02 14.19
N SER A 298 -4.90 26.83 13.90
CA SER A 298 -5.06 28.26 13.61
C SER A 298 -5.48 28.54 12.16
N PHE A 299 -5.64 27.51 11.33
CA PHE A 299 -5.98 27.63 9.92
C PHE A 299 -7.22 26.79 9.58
N ASP A 300 -8.34 27.46 9.28
CA ASP A 300 -9.60 26.79 8.95
C ASP A 300 -9.52 25.89 7.70
N ASP A 301 -8.53 26.13 6.84
CA ASP A 301 -8.32 25.40 5.58
C ASP A 301 -7.22 24.33 5.65
N ALA A 302 -6.66 24.06 6.84
CA ALA A 302 -5.57 23.09 6.97
C ALA A 302 -6.01 21.64 6.71
N GLU A 303 -7.24 21.26 7.09
CA GLU A 303 -7.76 19.91 6.81
C GLU A 303 -7.88 19.65 5.30
N ALA A 304 -8.30 20.65 4.51
CA ALA A 304 -8.36 20.51 3.05
C ALA A 304 -6.98 20.28 2.42
N ALA A 305 -5.94 20.89 2.97
CA ALA A 305 -4.56 20.66 2.53
C ALA A 305 -4.08 19.24 2.88
N LEU A 306 -4.42 18.74 4.07
CA LEU A 306 -4.12 17.36 4.45
C LEU A 306 -4.84 16.37 3.55
N GLU A 307 -6.14 16.56 3.31
CA GLU A 307 -6.95 15.67 2.48
C GLU A 307 -6.36 15.52 1.08
N ALA A 308 -5.88 16.62 0.51
CA ALA A 308 -5.26 16.63 -0.81
C ALA A 308 -3.91 15.88 -0.84
N VAL A 309 -3.05 16.07 0.16
CA VAL A 309 -1.67 15.51 0.15
C VAL A 309 -1.58 14.09 0.72
N LEU A 310 -2.59 13.65 1.48
CA LEU A 310 -2.56 12.38 2.20
C LEU A 310 -2.31 11.16 1.30
N PRO A 311 -2.92 11.04 0.09
CA PRO A 311 -2.63 9.91 -0.79
C PRO A 311 -1.15 9.85 -1.23
N SER A 312 -0.55 11.01 -1.55
CA SER A 312 0.87 11.08 -1.92
C SER A 312 1.79 10.75 -0.73
N VAL A 313 1.40 11.15 0.48
CA VAL A 313 2.11 10.78 1.73
C VAL A 313 2.00 9.28 2.01
N GLU A 314 0.83 8.67 1.79
CA GLU A 314 0.62 7.23 1.93
C GLU A 314 1.50 6.45 0.94
N ARG A 315 1.51 6.86 -0.33
CA ARG A 315 2.40 6.25 -1.35
C ARG A 315 3.88 6.43 -1.01
N ALA A 316 4.30 7.59 -0.53
CA ALA A 316 5.67 7.80 -0.05
C ALA A 316 6.01 6.87 1.10
N SER A 317 5.11 6.72 2.08
CA SER A 317 5.34 5.83 3.22
C SER A 317 5.44 4.35 2.81
N LEU A 318 4.67 3.92 1.81
CA LEU A 318 4.71 2.55 1.27
C LEU A 318 6.00 2.30 0.49
N LEU A 319 6.39 3.25 -0.37
CA LEU A 319 7.60 3.12 -1.18
C LEU A 319 8.84 2.99 -0.30
N LEU A 320 8.89 3.78 0.79
CA LEU A 320 9.98 3.73 1.77
C LEU A 320 10.08 2.40 2.52
N VAL A 321 9.01 1.61 2.58
CA VAL A 321 9.03 0.24 3.14
C VAL A 321 9.07 -0.83 2.03
N GLY A 322 9.38 -0.44 0.81
CA GLY A 322 9.62 -1.37 -0.29
C GLY A 322 8.38 -1.80 -1.06
N ILE A 323 7.30 -1.00 -1.02
CA ILE A 323 6.03 -1.27 -1.69
C ILE A 323 5.68 -0.10 -2.61
N GLU A 324 5.66 -0.37 -3.91
CA GLU A 324 5.25 0.59 -4.93
C GLU A 324 3.84 0.26 -5.42
N LEU A 325 2.91 1.22 -5.35
CA LEU A 325 1.56 1.08 -5.90
C LEU A 325 1.52 1.64 -7.34
N LEU A 326 0.89 0.90 -8.25
CA LEU A 326 0.73 1.28 -9.66
C LEU A 326 -0.66 1.85 -9.97
#